data_AF-A0AAW3MWY7-F1
#
_entry.id   AF-A0AAW3MWY7-F1
#
_cell.length_a   1.000
_cell.length_b   1.000
_cell.length_c   1.000
_cell.angle_alpha   90.00
_cell.angle_beta   90.00
_cell.angle_gamma   90.00
#
_symmetry.space_group_name_H-M   'P 1'
#
loop_
_entity.id
_entity.type
_entity.pdbx_description
1 polymer ?
#
loop_
_entity_poly.entity_id
_entity_poly.type
_entity_poly.pdbx_seq_one_letter_code
_entity_poly.pdbx_strand_id
1 'polypeptide(L)'
;MDLGLLERNALSTAIEQLHEATAFYTAEPVVDQLLDMLNWPTGDSRLVDTSCGDGAFLDAALRRLLKAEPHISGSRIAHLVQGWEIHYFAAAEARNRMVRILVEHGHPTSSATAIAEEMVTHGDFLVQGPRTPTWDCVAGNPPFLRYANLPAILRTEYERTLPDYSQGDMLHSFIDRCTLTLRPQGEIALVTSDRWLFTQCAAELRAVVGQRMGLHHLERLDCSSAFYRAKTRRAGQPPRIHPVAVVLREADQCDTALTREPIYPEADDASYAGYRALSEVANVRLAPWLGKHGLFVVDQSTADAAGIPSSLLVPAVDTDNIKGGVLSPPTKFAIRTFRGIEPPPEVMRHLDANMHLLAKTKIRATQRWLPPESFERMDLSQPCLLIPRIAASLRPVRVPAGILPLDHGISIVTAGDATLDQLEEALMRPESEAWVRARAPRLENGYFSLTTTLLRSLPLKL
;
A
#
# COMPACT_ATOMS: atom_id res chain seq x y z
N MET A 1 -11.27 -41.53 11.16
CA MET A 1 -10.80 -40.14 11.25
C MET A 1 -12.03 -39.30 11.48
N ASP A 2 -12.17 -38.81 12.71
CA ASP A 2 -13.35 -38.09 13.17
C ASP A 2 -13.35 -36.68 12.57
N LEU A 3 -14.33 -36.39 11.72
CA LEU A 3 -14.53 -35.10 11.05
C LEU A 3 -15.36 -34.13 11.91
N GLY A 4 -15.55 -34.42 13.20
CA GLY A 4 -16.19 -33.57 14.18
C GLY A 4 -15.16 -32.89 15.09
N LEU A 5 -15.35 -31.58 15.33
CA LEU A 5 -14.65 -30.72 16.32
C LEU A 5 -13.39 -29.98 15.87
N LEU A 6 -13.45 -29.25 14.77
CA LEU A 6 -13.06 -27.84 14.85
C LEU A 6 -14.35 -27.09 15.24
N GLU A 7 -14.56 -26.84 16.53
CA GLU A 7 -15.55 -25.83 16.92
C GLU A 7 -15.18 -24.54 16.18
N ARG A 8 -16.01 -24.13 15.20
CA ARG A 8 -15.87 -22.84 14.52
C ARG A 8 -16.10 -21.75 15.54
N ASN A 9 -15.07 -21.41 16.29
CA ASN A 9 -15.06 -20.25 17.16
C ASN A 9 -14.74 -19.00 16.31
N ALA A 10 -15.08 -17.82 16.83
CA ALA A 10 -14.91 -16.57 16.10
C ALA A 10 -13.47 -16.34 15.62
N LEU A 11 -12.47 -16.87 16.35
CA LEU A 11 -11.06 -16.77 15.98
C LEU A 11 -10.74 -17.59 14.71
N SER A 12 -11.19 -18.85 14.64
CA SER A 12 -11.00 -19.68 13.44
C SER A 12 -11.60 -19.03 12.19
N THR A 13 -12.82 -18.47 12.28
CA THR A 13 -13.44 -17.75 11.16
C THR A 13 -12.66 -16.49 10.78
N ALA A 14 -12.10 -15.77 11.75
CA ALA A 14 -11.24 -14.63 11.47
C ALA A 14 -9.93 -15.03 10.76
N ILE A 15 -9.33 -16.16 11.15
CA ILE A 15 -8.12 -16.69 10.51
C ILE A 15 -8.41 -17.10 9.06
N GLU A 16 -9.56 -17.73 8.79
CA GLU A 16 -9.99 -18.05 7.42
C GLU A 16 -10.17 -16.78 6.56
N GLN A 17 -10.83 -15.75 7.09
CA GLN A 17 -10.99 -14.46 6.40
C GLN A 17 -9.64 -13.78 6.11
N LEU A 18 -8.72 -13.84 7.07
CA LEU A 18 -7.36 -13.35 6.90
C LEU A 18 -6.66 -14.12 5.77
N HIS A 19 -6.70 -15.46 5.81
CA HIS A 19 -6.08 -16.32 4.80
C HIS A 19 -6.65 -16.03 3.40
N GLU A 20 -7.96 -15.92 3.23
CA GLU A 20 -8.57 -15.55 1.95
C GLU A 20 -8.08 -14.20 1.41
N ALA A 21 -7.90 -13.22 2.31
CA ALA A 21 -7.42 -11.89 1.97
C ALA A 21 -5.93 -11.86 1.59
N THR A 22 -5.11 -12.73 2.18
CA THR A 22 -3.64 -12.63 2.12
C THR A 22 -2.90 -13.82 1.53
N ALA A 23 -3.58 -14.90 1.09
CA ALA A 23 -2.96 -16.10 0.50
C ALA A 23 -2.35 -15.83 -0.90
N PHE A 24 -1.21 -15.13 -0.91
CA PHE A 24 -0.34 -14.93 -2.05
C PHE A 24 0.91 -15.78 -1.85
N TYR A 25 1.03 -16.85 -2.63
CA TYR A 25 2.18 -17.75 -2.52
C TYR A 25 3.28 -17.32 -3.46
N THR A 26 4.52 -17.33 -2.98
CA THR A 26 5.68 -16.81 -3.72
C THR A 26 6.19 -17.84 -4.72
N ALA A 27 6.41 -17.42 -5.96
CA ALA A 27 6.95 -18.30 -7.00
C ALA A 27 8.41 -18.68 -6.71
N GLU A 28 8.79 -19.91 -7.08
CA GLU A 28 10.12 -20.48 -6.83
C GLU A 28 11.29 -19.57 -7.25
N PRO A 29 11.28 -18.91 -8.43
CA PRO A 29 12.40 -18.04 -8.82
C PRO A 29 12.62 -16.87 -7.85
N VAL A 30 11.56 -16.32 -7.26
CA VAL A 30 11.65 -15.22 -6.29
C VAL A 30 12.15 -15.74 -4.94
N VAL A 31 11.69 -16.93 -4.53
CA VAL A 31 12.18 -17.59 -3.31
C VAL A 31 13.68 -17.84 -3.41
N ASP A 32 14.14 -18.43 -4.51
CA ASP A 32 15.56 -18.72 -4.71
C ASP A 32 16.42 -17.46 -4.75
N GLN A 33 15.95 -16.43 -5.47
CA GLN A 33 16.62 -15.13 -5.50
C GLN A 33 16.82 -14.55 -4.09
N LEU A 34 15.80 -14.58 -3.23
CA LEU A 34 15.90 -14.05 -1.86
C LEU A 34 16.85 -14.87 -0.99
N LEU A 35 16.78 -16.20 -1.08
CA LEU A 35 17.67 -17.08 -0.32
C LEU A 35 19.13 -16.98 -0.79
N ASP A 36 19.39 -16.69 -2.08
CA ASP A 36 20.73 -16.48 -2.63
C ASP A 36 21.42 -15.22 -2.07
N MET A 37 20.65 -14.27 -1.55
CA MET A 37 21.18 -13.04 -0.95
C MET A 37 21.49 -13.16 0.54
N LEU A 38 21.13 -14.29 1.17
CA LEU A 38 21.42 -14.58 2.57
C LEU A 38 22.71 -15.38 2.72
N ASN A 39 23.44 -15.19 3.81
CA ASN A 39 24.59 -16.01 4.18
C ASN A 39 24.14 -17.32 4.85
N TRP A 40 23.35 -18.12 4.15
CA TRP A 40 22.77 -19.36 4.66
C TRP A 40 22.66 -20.44 3.57
N PRO A 41 22.89 -21.74 3.86
CA PRO A 41 23.26 -22.32 5.15
C PRO A 41 24.75 -22.19 5.48
N THR A 42 25.07 -21.72 6.69
CA THR A 42 26.46 -21.58 7.19
C THR A 42 26.53 -21.99 8.67
N GLY A 43 27.30 -23.04 8.98
CA GLY A 43 27.46 -23.52 10.35
C GLY A 43 26.12 -23.92 10.99
N ASP A 44 25.85 -23.41 12.20
CA ASP A 44 24.57 -23.63 12.91
C ASP A 44 23.60 -22.44 12.77
N SER A 45 23.72 -21.67 11.68
CA SER A 45 22.83 -20.53 11.41
C SER A 45 21.40 -21.02 11.18
N ARG A 46 20.45 -20.43 11.92
CA ARG A 46 19.04 -20.82 11.92
C ARG A 46 18.22 -19.89 11.04
N LEU A 47 17.46 -20.47 10.12
CA LEU A 47 16.53 -19.78 9.23
C LEU A 47 15.08 -20.01 9.65
N VAL A 48 14.27 -18.95 9.58
CA VAL A 48 12.82 -19.04 9.80
C VAL A 48 12.02 -18.35 8.69
N ASP A 49 10.90 -18.95 8.30
CA ASP A 49 9.80 -18.25 7.63
C ASP A 49 8.66 -18.03 8.65
N THR A 50 8.36 -16.77 8.95
CA THR A 50 7.43 -16.38 10.02
C THR A 50 5.95 -16.46 9.64
N SER A 51 5.66 -16.72 8.36
CA SER A 51 4.31 -16.81 7.80
C SER A 51 4.34 -17.71 6.58
N CYS A 52 4.73 -18.97 6.79
CA CYS A 52 5.27 -19.82 5.74
C CYS A 52 4.25 -20.30 4.70
N GLY A 53 2.95 -20.07 4.91
CA GLY A 53 1.92 -20.49 3.98
C GLY A 53 1.99 -21.99 3.71
N ASP A 54 2.10 -22.35 2.43
CA ASP A 54 2.23 -23.73 1.97
C ASP A 54 3.69 -24.24 1.92
N GLY A 55 4.63 -23.47 2.46
CA GLY A 55 6.01 -23.89 2.72
C GLY A 55 7.00 -23.63 1.58
N ALA A 56 6.74 -22.69 0.66
CA ALA A 56 7.63 -22.42 -0.49
C ALA A 56 9.08 -22.06 -0.09
N PHE A 57 9.28 -21.13 0.86
CA PHE A 57 10.61 -20.79 1.36
C PHE A 57 11.26 -21.96 2.13
N LEU A 58 10.47 -22.70 2.91
CA LEU A 58 10.98 -23.86 3.65
C LEU A 58 11.43 -24.98 2.71
N ASP A 59 10.78 -25.17 1.56
CA ASP A 59 11.15 -26.18 0.58
C ASP A 59 12.53 -25.89 0.00
N ALA A 60 12.71 -24.66 -0.50
CA ALA A 60 13.99 -24.22 -1.05
C ALA A 60 15.09 -24.23 0.02
N ALA A 61 14.79 -23.76 1.24
CA ALA A 61 15.73 -23.79 2.35
C ALA A 61 16.14 -25.23 2.71
N LEU A 62 15.18 -26.13 2.90
CA LEU A 62 15.45 -27.52 3.24
C LEU A 62 16.27 -28.22 2.16
N ARG A 63 15.96 -28.01 0.87
CA ARG A 63 16.74 -28.58 -0.23
C ARG A 63 18.19 -28.07 -0.25
N ARG A 64 18.41 -26.78 0.02
CA ARG A 64 19.77 -26.20 0.15
C ARG A 64 20.52 -26.82 1.32
N LEU A 65 19.87 -26.97 2.48
CA LEU A 65 20.47 -27.58 3.67
C LEU A 65 20.85 -29.04 3.41
N LEU A 66 19.95 -29.85 2.85
CA LEU A 66 20.20 -31.25 2.54
C LEU A 66 21.29 -31.44 1.47
N LYS A 67 21.44 -30.47 0.56
CA LYS A 67 22.55 -30.46 -0.41
C LYS A 67 23.89 -30.11 0.25
N ALA A 68 23.90 -29.14 1.16
CA ALA A 68 25.10 -28.72 1.88
C ALA A 68 25.55 -29.77 2.92
N GLU A 69 24.59 -30.42 3.60
CA GLU A 69 24.82 -31.42 4.63
C GLU A 69 23.99 -32.70 4.39
N PRO A 70 24.40 -33.59 3.45
CA PRO A 70 23.59 -34.76 3.05
C PRO A 70 23.27 -35.76 4.17
N HIS A 71 24.05 -35.77 5.26
CA HIS A 71 23.92 -36.69 6.39
C HIS A 71 23.43 -36.01 7.68
N ILE A 72 22.84 -34.82 7.56
CA ILE A 72 22.31 -34.07 8.70
C ILE A 72 21.20 -34.85 9.43
N SER A 73 21.21 -34.81 10.76
CA SER A 73 20.17 -35.46 11.57
C SER A 73 18.84 -34.71 11.49
N GLY A 74 17.73 -35.44 11.62
CA GLY A 74 16.39 -34.84 11.62
C GLY A 74 16.20 -33.73 12.67
N SER A 75 16.74 -33.93 13.87
CA SER A 75 16.72 -32.94 14.94
C SER A 75 17.47 -31.65 14.58
N ARG A 76 18.58 -31.76 13.82
CA ARG A 76 19.34 -30.60 13.38
C ARG A 76 18.65 -29.90 12.20
N ILE A 77 17.98 -30.64 11.31
CA ILE A 77 17.08 -30.04 10.30
C ILE A 77 16.02 -29.16 10.97
N ALA A 78 15.26 -29.72 11.93
CA ALA A 78 14.20 -29.00 12.64
C ALA A 78 14.72 -27.83 13.50
N HIS A 79 16.01 -27.86 13.88
CA HIS A 79 16.67 -26.76 14.59
C HIS A 79 17.07 -25.61 13.65
N LEU A 80 17.55 -25.94 12.44
CA LEU A 80 18.14 -24.98 11.50
C LEU A 80 17.12 -24.37 10.53
N VAL A 81 16.00 -25.06 10.22
CA VAL A 81 14.96 -24.55 9.32
C VAL A 81 13.60 -24.66 10.01
N GLN A 82 12.95 -23.52 10.20
CA GLN A 82 11.69 -23.43 10.94
C GLN A 82 10.64 -22.59 10.20
N GLY A 83 9.36 -22.89 10.43
CA GLY A 83 8.23 -22.17 9.85
C GLY A 83 7.15 -21.86 10.88
N TRP A 84 6.48 -20.73 10.73
CA TRP A 84 5.26 -20.40 11.47
C TRP A 84 4.12 -20.15 10.49
N GLU A 85 2.95 -20.70 10.77
CA GLU A 85 1.74 -20.44 9.99
C GLU A 85 0.51 -20.44 10.90
N ILE A 86 -0.32 -19.40 10.81
CA ILE A 86 -1.50 -19.22 11.65
C ILE A 86 -2.70 -20.03 11.12
N HIS A 87 -2.75 -20.30 9.82
CA HIS A 87 -3.82 -21.03 9.17
C HIS A 87 -3.55 -22.55 9.16
N TYR A 88 -4.42 -23.30 9.83
CA TYR A 88 -4.27 -24.74 10.05
C TYR A 88 -3.99 -25.54 8.76
N PHE A 89 -4.79 -25.33 7.70
CA PHE A 89 -4.63 -26.10 6.46
C PHE A 89 -3.35 -25.72 5.70
N ALA A 90 -2.95 -24.44 5.71
CA ALA A 90 -1.70 -24.02 5.08
C ALA A 90 -0.49 -24.61 5.82
N ALA A 91 -0.50 -24.59 7.16
CA ALA A 91 0.53 -25.26 7.97
C ALA A 91 0.62 -26.77 7.67
N ALA A 92 -0.53 -27.44 7.48
CA ALA A 92 -0.56 -28.85 7.08
C ALA A 92 0.01 -29.07 5.66
N GLU A 93 -0.28 -28.18 4.70
CA GLU A 93 0.31 -28.22 3.36
C GLU A 93 1.84 -28.04 3.40
N ALA A 94 2.34 -27.09 4.19
CA ALA A 94 3.78 -26.90 4.40
C ALA A 94 4.45 -28.15 4.99
N ARG A 95 3.83 -28.76 6.02
CA ARG A 95 4.34 -30.03 6.60
C ARG A 95 4.38 -31.15 5.57
N ASN A 96 3.31 -31.35 4.82
CA ASN A 96 3.28 -32.36 3.76
C ASN A 96 4.36 -32.12 2.69
N ARG A 97 4.62 -30.86 2.36
CA ARG A 97 5.72 -30.48 1.47
C ARG A 97 7.08 -30.87 2.06
N MET A 98 7.33 -30.60 3.34
CA MET A 98 8.58 -31.00 4.02
C MET A 98 8.74 -32.52 4.06
N VAL A 99 7.68 -33.26 4.39
CA VAL A 99 7.67 -34.73 4.42
C VAL A 99 8.10 -35.28 3.06
N ARG A 100 7.53 -34.75 1.97
CA ARG A 100 7.89 -35.17 0.60
C ARG A 100 9.38 -35.00 0.33
N ILE A 101 9.95 -33.84 0.65
CA ILE A 101 11.39 -33.56 0.41
C ILE A 101 12.28 -34.51 1.23
N LEU A 102 11.94 -34.72 2.50
CA LEU A 102 12.71 -35.61 3.38
C LEU A 102 12.65 -37.07 2.91
N VAL A 103 11.48 -37.53 2.45
CA VAL A 103 11.32 -38.87 1.86
C VAL A 103 12.09 -39.00 0.55
N GLU A 104 12.03 -37.99 -0.33
CA GLU A 104 12.85 -37.91 -1.55
C GLU A 104 14.36 -38.01 -1.23
N HIS A 105 14.79 -37.46 -0.09
CA HIS A 105 16.17 -37.51 0.41
C HIS A 105 16.51 -38.80 1.18
N GLY A 106 15.57 -39.73 1.33
CA GLY A 106 15.80 -41.06 1.91
C GLY A 106 15.42 -41.22 3.38
N HIS A 107 14.76 -40.24 4.00
CA HIS A 107 14.19 -40.44 5.33
C HIS A 107 12.95 -41.35 5.28
N PRO A 108 12.80 -42.31 6.22
CA PRO A 108 11.55 -43.06 6.37
C PRO A 108 10.37 -42.10 6.61
N THR A 109 9.20 -42.41 6.03
CA THR A 109 8.02 -41.53 6.11
C THR A 109 7.66 -41.13 7.54
N SER A 110 7.71 -42.06 8.50
CA SER A 110 7.43 -41.75 9.92
C SER A 110 8.42 -40.74 10.52
N SER A 111 9.71 -40.86 10.20
CA SER A 111 10.73 -39.90 10.63
C SER A 111 10.56 -38.56 9.93
N ALA A 112 10.23 -38.55 8.64
CA ALA A 112 9.99 -37.34 7.87
C ALA A 112 8.78 -36.55 8.43
N THR A 113 7.71 -37.24 8.81
CA THR A 113 6.54 -36.63 9.47
C THR A 113 6.91 -35.97 10.78
N ALA A 114 7.64 -36.67 11.66
CA ALA A 114 8.05 -36.11 12.94
C ALA A 114 8.94 -34.86 12.78
N ILE A 115 9.91 -34.90 11.86
CA ILE A 115 10.77 -33.74 11.56
C ILE A 115 9.93 -32.57 11.03
N ALA A 116 9.00 -32.82 10.10
CA ALA A 116 8.15 -31.77 9.54
C ALA A 116 7.22 -31.13 10.59
N GLU A 117 6.70 -31.91 11.54
CA GLU A 117 5.91 -31.41 12.66
C GLU A 117 6.73 -30.50 13.59
N GLU A 118 8.01 -30.80 13.82
CA GLU A 118 8.93 -29.96 14.59
C GLU A 118 9.37 -28.70 13.81
N MET A 119 9.53 -28.81 12.49
CA MET A 119 9.91 -27.68 11.63
C MET A 119 8.80 -26.61 11.56
N VAL A 120 7.54 -27.01 11.43
CA VAL A 120 6.43 -26.08 11.15
C VAL A 120 5.51 -25.95 12.36
N THR A 121 5.56 -24.79 13.00
CA THR A 121 4.67 -24.42 14.10
C THR A 121 3.35 -23.86 13.56
N HIS A 122 2.24 -24.48 13.92
CA HIS A 122 0.91 -23.89 13.69
C HIS A 122 0.60 -22.92 14.83
N GLY A 123 0.66 -21.62 14.55
CA GLY A 123 0.52 -20.59 15.55
C GLY A 123 0.66 -19.18 15.00
N ASP A 124 0.19 -18.21 15.77
CA ASP A 124 0.30 -16.79 15.45
C ASP A 124 1.69 -16.27 15.84
N PHE A 125 2.57 -16.06 14.86
CA PHE A 125 3.92 -15.57 15.09
C PHE A 125 3.96 -14.19 15.79
N LEU A 126 3.03 -13.29 15.47
CA LEU A 126 3.04 -11.93 16.02
C LEU A 126 2.81 -11.95 17.54
N VAL A 127 1.96 -12.86 18.01
CA VAL A 127 1.56 -12.97 19.43
C VAL A 127 2.37 -14.04 20.18
N GLN A 128 2.60 -15.20 19.56
CA GLN A 128 3.16 -16.41 20.19
C GLN A 128 4.63 -16.64 19.85
N GLY A 129 5.15 -15.98 18.80
CA GLY A 129 6.55 -16.08 18.43
C GLY A 129 7.49 -15.57 19.54
N PRO A 130 8.78 -15.95 19.52
CA PRO A 130 9.77 -15.52 20.49
C PRO A 130 9.80 -14.00 20.70
N ARG A 131 10.14 -13.58 21.92
CA ARG A 131 10.31 -12.16 22.29
C ARG A 131 11.78 -11.78 22.42
N THR A 132 12.69 -12.72 22.15
CA THR A 132 14.13 -12.56 22.24
C THR A 132 14.81 -13.04 20.94
N PRO A 133 16.03 -12.55 20.66
CA PRO A 133 16.82 -13.04 19.54
C PRO A 133 16.94 -14.57 19.48
N THR A 134 16.53 -15.16 18.36
CA THR A 134 16.38 -16.62 18.18
C THR A 134 16.99 -17.11 16.88
N TRP A 135 16.84 -16.35 15.79
CA TRP A 135 17.24 -16.77 14.44
C TRP A 135 18.36 -15.90 13.88
N ASP A 136 19.12 -16.48 12.96
CA ASP A 136 20.21 -15.82 12.25
C ASP A 136 19.71 -15.29 10.89
N CYS A 137 18.73 -15.96 10.29
CA CYS A 137 18.09 -15.52 9.05
C CYS A 137 16.56 -15.57 9.16
N VAL A 138 15.88 -14.56 8.61
CA VAL A 138 14.44 -14.61 8.34
C VAL A 138 14.22 -14.52 6.83
N ALA A 139 13.50 -15.47 6.25
CA ALA A 139 13.16 -15.45 4.83
C ALA A 139 11.69 -15.78 4.63
N GLY A 140 10.95 -14.98 3.84
CA GLY A 140 9.52 -15.22 3.69
C GLY A 140 8.74 -14.17 2.90
N ASN A 141 7.43 -14.34 2.91
CA ASN A 141 6.47 -13.40 2.31
C ASN A 141 5.33 -13.11 3.31
N PRO A 142 5.50 -12.09 4.18
CA PRO A 142 4.49 -11.74 5.17
C PRO A 142 3.17 -11.29 4.56
N PRO A 143 2.04 -11.41 5.29
CA PRO A 143 0.74 -10.99 4.79
C PRO A 143 0.66 -9.46 4.61
N PHE A 144 0.07 -9.03 3.48
CA PHE A 144 -0.19 -7.62 3.18
C PHE A 144 -1.66 -7.28 3.44
N LEU A 145 -1.95 -6.65 4.58
CA LEU A 145 -3.32 -6.28 4.93
C LEU A 145 -3.33 -5.11 5.89
N ARG A 146 -4.02 -4.03 5.49
CA ARG A 146 -4.25 -2.88 6.36
C ARG A 146 -5.05 -3.29 7.59
N TYR A 147 -4.67 -2.76 8.75
CA TYR A 147 -5.36 -3.03 10.02
C TYR A 147 -6.85 -2.71 10.00
N ALA A 148 -7.26 -1.68 9.25
CA ALA A 148 -8.67 -1.32 9.07
C ALA A 148 -9.52 -2.46 8.45
N ASN A 149 -8.89 -3.39 7.73
CA ASN A 149 -9.53 -4.54 7.09
C ASN A 149 -9.36 -5.85 7.88
N LEU A 150 -8.68 -5.82 9.03
CA LEU A 150 -8.56 -7.01 9.88
C LEU A 150 -9.91 -7.37 10.51
N PRO A 151 -10.21 -8.69 10.65
CA PRO A 151 -11.26 -9.15 11.53
C PRO A 151 -11.09 -8.58 12.95
N ALA A 152 -12.19 -8.13 13.55
CA ALA A 152 -12.14 -7.35 14.79
C ALA A 152 -11.44 -8.06 15.96
N ILE A 153 -11.55 -9.38 16.06
CA ILE A 153 -10.90 -10.18 17.12
C ILE A 153 -9.37 -10.16 16.99
N LEU A 154 -8.84 -10.33 15.77
CA LEU A 154 -7.40 -10.26 15.50
C LEU A 154 -6.90 -8.82 15.68
N ARG A 155 -7.64 -7.85 15.16
CA ARG A 155 -7.28 -6.42 15.30
C ARG A 155 -7.15 -6.02 16.77
N THR A 156 -8.13 -6.36 17.60
CA THR A 156 -8.13 -6.04 19.03
C THR A 156 -6.93 -6.67 19.75
N GLU A 157 -6.60 -7.91 19.40
CA GLU A 157 -5.45 -8.61 20.00
C GLU A 157 -4.11 -7.99 19.57
N TYR A 158 -3.97 -7.62 18.30
CA TYR A 158 -2.76 -6.98 17.78
C TYR A 158 -2.58 -5.56 18.32
N GLU A 159 -3.65 -4.78 18.39
CA GLU A 159 -3.65 -3.43 18.99
C GLU A 159 -3.24 -3.47 20.48
N ARG A 160 -3.56 -4.56 21.18
CA ARG A 160 -3.19 -4.78 22.58
C ARG A 160 -1.74 -5.23 22.79
N THR A 161 -1.20 -6.01 21.85
CA THR A 161 0.05 -6.77 22.05
C THR A 161 1.24 -6.21 21.29
N LEU A 162 1.02 -5.45 20.22
CA LEU A 162 2.06 -4.94 19.32
C LEU A 162 2.26 -3.43 19.47
N PRO A 163 3.44 -2.89 19.17
CA PRO A 163 3.67 -1.45 19.26
C PRO A 163 2.82 -0.64 18.27
N ASP A 164 2.28 0.51 18.69
CA ASP A 164 1.42 1.39 17.89
C ASP A 164 1.99 1.73 16.50
N TYR A 165 3.30 1.98 16.42
CA TYR A 165 3.98 2.32 15.16
C TYR A 165 3.99 1.19 14.12
N SER A 166 3.69 -0.04 14.53
CA SER A 166 3.63 -1.23 13.68
C SER A 166 2.21 -1.61 13.25
N GLN A 167 1.19 -0.85 13.65
CA GLN A 167 -0.24 -1.18 13.47
C GLN A 167 -0.89 -0.52 12.24
N GLY A 168 -0.11 -0.09 11.25
CA GLY A 168 -0.62 0.46 10.00
C GLY A 168 -1.06 -0.60 8.97
N ASP A 169 -0.29 -1.69 8.91
CA ASP A 169 -0.45 -2.84 8.01
C ASP A 169 0.16 -4.06 8.69
N MET A 170 -0.37 -5.26 8.46
CA MET A 170 0.21 -6.50 9.01
C MET A 170 1.68 -6.65 8.65
N LEU A 171 2.07 -6.27 7.43
CA LEU A 171 3.46 -6.28 6.99
C LEU A 171 4.37 -5.51 7.96
N HIS A 172 3.90 -4.37 8.48
CA HIS A 172 4.68 -3.54 9.40
C HIS A 172 4.95 -4.30 10.71
N SER A 173 3.92 -4.97 11.24
CA SER A 173 4.04 -5.81 12.43
C SER A 173 5.00 -6.97 12.23
N PHE A 174 4.99 -7.61 11.05
CA PHE A 174 5.93 -8.67 10.73
C PHE A 174 7.37 -8.14 10.61
N ILE A 175 7.61 -7.02 9.91
CA ILE A 175 8.95 -6.43 9.80
C ILE A 175 9.53 -6.10 11.19
N ASP A 176 8.73 -5.48 12.08
CA ASP A 176 9.13 -5.21 13.46
C ASP A 176 9.47 -6.49 14.22
N ARG A 177 8.55 -7.48 14.21
CA ARG A 177 8.74 -8.74 14.94
C ARG A 177 9.90 -9.57 14.42
N CYS A 178 10.11 -9.64 13.11
CA CYS A 178 11.27 -10.31 12.50
C CYS A 178 12.58 -9.65 12.96
N THR A 179 12.63 -8.31 12.99
CA THR A 179 13.81 -7.56 13.45
C THR A 179 14.11 -7.82 14.93
N LEU A 180 13.08 -7.91 15.78
CA LEU A 180 13.22 -8.20 17.21
C LEU A 180 13.72 -9.62 17.49
N THR A 181 13.40 -10.58 16.63
CA THR A 181 13.76 -11.99 16.83
C THR A 181 15.08 -12.41 16.20
N LEU A 182 15.79 -11.49 15.54
CA LEU A 182 17.11 -11.75 14.97
C LEU A 182 18.21 -11.66 16.01
N ARG A 183 19.15 -12.61 15.96
CA ARG A 183 20.45 -12.55 16.63
C ARG A 183 21.32 -11.45 16.03
N PRO A 184 22.31 -10.93 16.77
CA PRO A 184 23.29 -9.99 16.23
C PRO A 184 23.88 -10.50 14.92
N GLN A 185 24.06 -9.61 13.93
CA GLN A 185 24.53 -9.95 12.57
C GLN A 185 23.53 -10.77 11.74
N GLY A 186 22.30 -10.96 12.23
CA GLY A 186 21.27 -11.66 11.50
C GLY A 186 20.73 -10.86 10.31
N GLU A 187 20.13 -11.59 9.36
CA GLU A 187 19.70 -11.06 8.06
C GLU A 187 18.21 -11.32 7.81
N ILE A 188 17.56 -10.41 7.07
CA ILE A 188 16.17 -10.55 6.64
C ILE A 188 16.13 -10.55 5.11
N ALA A 189 15.43 -11.49 4.48
CA ALA A 189 15.10 -11.47 3.07
C ALA A 189 13.58 -11.68 2.87
N LEU A 190 12.84 -10.61 2.56
CA LEU A 190 11.38 -10.66 2.46
C LEU A 190 10.88 -10.20 1.09
N VAL A 191 9.78 -10.82 0.64
CA VAL A 191 8.86 -10.16 -0.28
C VAL A 191 8.00 -9.19 0.53
N THR A 192 7.94 -7.93 0.13
CA THR A 192 7.12 -6.91 0.81
C THR A 192 6.30 -6.10 -0.20
N SER A 193 5.21 -5.44 0.23
CA SER A 193 4.60 -4.37 -0.56
C SER A 193 5.50 -3.13 -0.51
N ASP A 194 5.72 -2.44 -1.62
CA ASP A 194 6.53 -1.21 -1.65
C ASP A 194 6.04 -0.07 -0.73
N ARG A 195 4.79 -0.11 -0.25
CA ARG A 195 4.18 0.97 0.54
C ARG A 195 4.89 1.29 1.85
N TRP A 196 5.50 0.31 2.52
CA TRP A 196 6.19 0.58 3.80
C TRP A 196 7.44 1.46 3.60
N LEU A 197 7.98 1.53 2.38
CA LEU A 197 9.16 2.32 2.05
C LEU A 197 8.88 3.83 2.02
N PHE A 198 7.70 4.25 1.60
CA PHE A 198 7.41 5.68 1.34
C PHE A 198 6.17 6.24 2.03
N THR A 199 5.30 5.41 2.62
CA THR A 199 4.10 5.93 3.27
C THR A 199 4.41 6.55 4.62
N GLN A 200 3.64 7.60 4.98
CA GLN A 200 3.79 8.30 6.24
C GLN A 200 3.44 7.42 7.45
N CYS A 201 2.46 6.53 7.32
CA CYS A 201 2.10 5.60 8.39
C CYS A 201 3.19 4.57 8.70
N ALA A 202 4.18 4.39 7.81
CA ALA A 202 5.34 3.52 8.03
C ALA A 202 6.60 4.29 8.45
N ALA A 203 6.55 5.63 8.58
CA ALA A 203 7.74 6.43 8.87
C ALA A 203 8.38 6.08 10.21
N GLU A 204 7.56 5.84 11.24
CA GLU A 204 8.07 5.46 12.56
C GLU A 204 8.60 4.03 12.59
N LEU A 205 7.92 3.09 11.92
CA LEU A 205 8.45 1.73 11.70
C LEU A 205 9.85 1.76 11.09
N ARG A 206 10.04 2.48 9.96
CA ARG A 206 11.34 2.58 9.29
C ARG A 206 12.41 3.12 10.23
N ALA A 207 12.10 4.15 11.01
CA ALA A 207 13.04 4.71 11.98
C ALA A 207 13.38 3.76 13.13
N VAL A 208 12.42 3.00 13.64
CA VAL A 208 12.66 2.02 14.72
C VAL A 208 13.49 0.85 14.21
N VAL A 209 13.10 0.25 13.09
CA VAL A 209 13.86 -0.82 12.43
C VAL A 209 15.27 -0.34 12.07
N GLY A 210 15.38 0.92 11.62
CA GLY A 210 16.61 1.62 11.27
C GLY A 210 17.61 1.83 12.39
N GLN A 211 17.21 1.70 13.66
CA GLN A 211 18.15 1.75 14.79
C GLN A 211 19.12 0.56 14.77
N ARG A 212 18.73 -0.52 14.10
CA ARG A 212 19.51 -1.75 14.02
C ARG A 212 19.79 -2.16 12.59
N MET A 213 18.80 -2.09 11.71
CA MET A 213 18.88 -2.64 10.37
C MET A 213 18.99 -1.55 9.31
N GLY A 214 19.82 -1.80 8.29
CA GLY A 214 19.87 -1.02 7.05
C GLY A 214 19.28 -1.81 5.89
N LEU A 215 19.00 -1.11 4.80
CA LEU A 215 18.53 -1.69 3.55
C LEU A 215 19.75 -2.10 2.70
N HIS A 216 19.97 -3.40 2.58
CA HIS A 216 21.09 -3.96 1.80
C HIS A 216 20.71 -4.16 0.33
N HIS A 217 19.50 -4.67 0.08
CA HIS A 217 18.97 -4.87 -1.28
C HIS A 217 17.52 -4.43 -1.35
N LEU A 218 17.15 -3.80 -2.46
CA LEU A 218 15.78 -3.45 -2.78
C LEU A 218 15.55 -3.53 -4.28
N GLU A 219 14.61 -4.38 -4.68
CA GLU A 219 14.31 -4.60 -6.09
C GLU A 219 12.81 -4.78 -6.30
N ARG A 220 12.27 -4.18 -7.36
CA ARG A 220 10.86 -4.40 -7.73
C ARG A 220 10.68 -5.75 -8.40
N LEU A 221 9.67 -6.49 -7.95
CA LEU A 221 9.29 -7.76 -8.54
C LEU A 221 8.13 -7.55 -9.51
N ASP A 222 8.12 -8.30 -10.61
CA ASP A 222 6.98 -8.33 -11.51
C ASP A 222 5.82 -9.09 -10.85
N CYS A 223 4.74 -8.38 -10.55
CA CYS A 223 3.54 -8.94 -9.92
C CYS A 223 2.88 -10.06 -10.77
N SER A 224 3.14 -10.09 -12.09
CA SER A 224 2.62 -11.13 -12.97
C SER A 224 3.28 -12.50 -12.76
N SER A 225 4.49 -12.52 -12.20
CA SER A 225 5.33 -13.72 -12.05
C SER A 225 5.77 -13.98 -10.62
N ALA A 226 5.75 -12.98 -9.73
CA ALA A 226 6.22 -13.09 -8.35
C ALA A 226 5.35 -14.02 -7.49
N PHE A 227 4.09 -14.23 -7.87
CA PHE A 227 3.13 -15.00 -7.09
C PHE A 227 2.41 -16.05 -7.93
N TYR A 228 2.15 -17.22 -7.34
CA TYR A 228 1.08 -18.10 -7.76
C TYR A 228 -0.11 -17.98 -6.81
N ARG A 229 -1.29 -18.43 -7.27
CA ARG A 229 -2.55 -18.16 -6.58
C ARG A 229 -3.08 -19.37 -5.84
N ALA A 230 -3.67 -19.10 -4.68
CA ALA A 230 -4.64 -19.99 -4.08
C ALA A 230 -5.82 -20.26 -5.04
N LYS A 231 -6.34 -21.50 -5.00
CA LYS A 231 -7.39 -22.02 -5.92
C LYS A 231 -8.70 -21.22 -5.90
N THR A 232 -8.92 -20.36 -4.90
CA THR A 232 -10.16 -19.61 -4.68
C THR A 232 -10.22 -18.24 -5.36
N ARG A 233 -9.10 -17.70 -5.86
CA ARG A 233 -9.12 -16.44 -6.63
C ARG A 233 -9.39 -16.67 -8.11
N ARG A 234 -10.21 -15.79 -8.72
CA ARG A 234 -10.44 -15.80 -10.18
C ARG A 234 -9.10 -15.77 -10.93
N ALA A 235 -8.85 -16.74 -11.80
CA ALA A 235 -7.67 -16.77 -12.65
C ALA A 235 -7.55 -15.48 -13.49
N GLY A 236 -6.33 -14.98 -13.71
CA GLY A 236 -6.05 -13.84 -14.59
C GLY A 236 -6.05 -12.44 -13.95
N GLN A 237 -6.64 -12.21 -12.77
CA GLN A 237 -6.61 -10.89 -12.09
C GLN A 237 -5.39 -10.65 -11.18
N PRO A 238 -4.35 -9.88 -11.58
CA PRO A 238 -3.12 -9.77 -10.80
C PRO A 238 -3.38 -9.31 -9.35
N PRO A 239 -2.55 -9.76 -8.39
CA PRO A 239 -2.55 -9.21 -7.04
C PRO A 239 -2.53 -7.68 -7.05
N ARG A 240 -3.38 -7.03 -6.24
CA ARG A 240 -3.44 -5.56 -6.12
C ARG A 240 -2.30 -5.03 -5.24
N ILE A 241 -1.07 -5.45 -5.53
CA ILE A 241 0.14 -5.14 -4.78
C ILE A 241 1.28 -4.86 -5.75
N HIS A 242 2.23 -4.05 -5.28
CA HIS A 242 3.48 -3.77 -5.96
C HIS A 242 4.60 -4.39 -5.12
N PRO A 243 4.95 -5.66 -5.40
CA PRO A 243 5.91 -6.40 -4.59
C PRO A 243 7.34 -5.91 -4.83
N VAL A 244 8.13 -5.95 -3.76
CA VAL A 244 9.58 -5.72 -3.80
C VAL A 244 10.29 -6.81 -3.01
N ALA A 245 11.43 -7.26 -3.51
CA ALA A 245 12.40 -8.05 -2.76
C ALA A 245 13.22 -7.10 -1.89
N VAL A 246 13.28 -7.39 -0.59
CA VAL A 246 13.97 -6.57 0.42
C VAL A 246 14.95 -7.46 1.17
N VAL A 247 16.21 -7.03 1.23
CA VAL A 247 17.21 -7.62 2.13
C VAL A 247 17.64 -6.59 3.15
N LEU A 248 17.55 -6.92 4.44
CA LEU A 248 18.03 -6.08 5.54
C LEU A 248 19.20 -6.76 6.26
N ARG A 249 20.21 -5.97 6.62
CA ARG A 249 21.37 -6.35 7.44
C ARG A 249 21.57 -5.35 8.56
N GLU A 250 22.52 -5.58 9.45
CA GLU A 250 22.93 -4.58 10.44
C GLU A 250 23.27 -3.24 9.73
N ALA A 251 22.86 -2.13 10.33
CA ALA A 251 22.84 -0.82 9.67
C ALA A 251 24.22 -0.33 9.24
N ASP A 252 25.28 -0.73 9.94
CA ASP A 252 26.67 -0.41 9.61
C ASP A 252 27.20 -1.15 8.36
N GLN A 253 26.45 -2.12 7.84
CA GLN A 253 26.77 -2.90 6.63
C GLN A 253 25.98 -2.45 5.39
N CYS A 254 25.23 -1.35 5.48
CA CYS A 254 24.32 -0.92 4.43
C CYS A 254 24.54 0.55 4.05
N ASP A 255 24.51 0.83 2.74
CA ASP A 255 24.61 2.20 2.23
C ASP A 255 23.29 2.98 2.40
N THR A 256 22.17 2.27 2.49
CA THR A 256 20.84 2.88 2.65
C THR A 256 20.32 2.70 4.07
N ALA A 257 20.35 3.79 4.84
CA ALA A 257 19.78 3.82 6.18
C ALA A 257 18.24 3.83 6.12
N LEU A 258 17.61 3.07 7.03
CA LEU A 258 16.17 3.18 7.26
C LEU A 258 15.91 4.33 8.23
N THR A 259 15.19 5.37 7.78
CA THR A 259 14.84 6.52 8.61
C THR A 259 13.35 6.85 8.45
N ARG A 260 12.89 7.95 9.05
CA ARG A 260 11.51 8.44 8.82
C ARG A 260 11.28 8.87 7.38
N GLU A 261 12.35 9.20 6.64
CA GLU A 261 12.25 9.63 5.26
C GLU A 261 11.77 8.50 4.34
N PRO A 262 11.03 8.84 3.26
CA PRO A 262 10.61 7.87 2.28
C PRO A 262 11.79 7.36 1.44
N ILE A 263 11.75 6.09 1.06
CA ILE A 263 12.74 5.44 0.20
C ILE A 263 12.08 5.13 -1.15
N TYR A 264 12.75 5.57 -2.22
CA TYR A 264 12.30 5.36 -3.59
C TYR A 264 13.43 4.69 -4.39
N PRO A 265 13.39 3.36 -4.61
CA PRO A 265 14.55 2.62 -5.14
C PRO A 265 15.04 3.07 -6.52
N GLU A 266 14.12 3.57 -7.36
CA GLU A 266 14.41 4.00 -8.73
C GLU A 266 14.62 5.52 -8.80
N ALA A 267 14.59 6.23 -7.67
CA ALA A 267 14.72 7.67 -7.64
C ALA A 267 16.19 8.09 -7.78
N ASP A 268 16.47 8.85 -8.83
CA ASP A 268 17.68 9.64 -8.92
C ASP A 268 17.35 11.05 -8.41
N ASP A 269 17.84 11.42 -7.22
CA ASP A 269 17.71 12.78 -6.71
C ASP A 269 18.80 13.71 -7.28
N ALA A 270 19.96 13.17 -7.66
CA ALA A 270 21.10 13.96 -8.14
C ALA A 270 20.79 14.66 -9.48
N SER A 271 20.04 13.98 -10.36
CA SER A 271 19.57 14.57 -11.64
C SER A 271 18.68 15.81 -11.48
N TYR A 272 18.16 16.07 -10.30
CA TYR A 272 17.27 17.21 -10.01
C TYR A 272 17.91 18.25 -9.09
N ALA A 273 19.21 18.11 -8.80
CA ALA A 273 19.94 19.05 -7.97
C ALA A 273 19.87 20.49 -8.54
N GLY A 274 19.49 21.45 -7.70
CA GLY A 274 19.37 22.87 -8.07
C GLY A 274 18.03 23.26 -8.71
N TYR A 275 17.11 22.32 -8.95
CA TYR A 275 15.76 22.65 -9.38
C TYR A 275 14.92 23.12 -8.18
N ARG A 276 13.97 24.04 -8.43
CA ARG A 276 13.03 24.52 -7.40
C ARG A 276 11.85 23.58 -7.31
N ALA A 277 11.36 23.31 -6.10
CA ALA A 277 10.15 22.53 -5.94
C ALA A 277 8.92 23.29 -6.48
N LEU A 278 7.93 22.57 -7.03
CA LEU A 278 6.68 23.18 -7.52
C LEU A 278 6.01 24.06 -6.46
N SER A 279 6.09 23.68 -5.18
CA SER A 279 5.54 24.46 -4.07
C SER A 279 6.20 25.83 -3.85
N GLU A 280 7.39 26.06 -4.38
CA GLU A 280 8.08 27.35 -4.31
C GLU A 280 7.61 28.36 -5.38
N VAL A 281 6.89 27.88 -6.40
CA VAL A 281 6.47 28.69 -7.57
C VAL A 281 4.96 28.64 -7.81
N ALA A 282 4.26 27.69 -7.20
CA ALA A 282 2.83 27.49 -7.40
C ALA A 282 2.13 26.94 -6.16
N ASN A 283 0.85 27.29 -6.03
CA ASN A 283 -0.04 26.74 -5.02
C ASN A 283 -0.69 25.47 -5.55
N VAL A 284 -0.38 24.34 -4.90
CA VAL A 284 -0.96 23.02 -5.21
C VAL A 284 -2.06 22.69 -4.20
N ARG A 285 -3.31 22.56 -4.65
CA ARG A 285 -4.49 22.33 -3.81
C ARG A 285 -5.39 21.22 -4.35
N LEU A 286 -6.09 20.53 -3.45
CA LEU A 286 -7.17 19.64 -3.85
C LEU A 286 -8.42 20.45 -4.20
N ALA A 287 -9.06 20.10 -5.30
CA ALA A 287 -10.41 20.53 -5.62
C ALA A 287 -11.41 20.05 -4.56
N PRO A 288 -12.44 20.84 -4.24
CA PRO A 288 -13.43 20.47 -3.23
C PRO A 288 -14.32 19.31 -3.70
N TRP A 289 -14.64 18.40 -2.79
CA TRP A 289 -15.72 17.44 -2.97
C TRP A 289 -17.03 17.97 -2.40
N LEU A 290 -17.97 18.28 -3.29
CA LEU A 290 -19.24 18.91 -2.93
C LEU A 290 -20.34 17.90 -2.54
N GLY A 291 -20.09 16.60 -2.66
CA GLY A 291 -21.10 15.57 -2.48
C GLY A 291 -21.41 14.83 -3.79
N LYS A 292 -22.45 14.00 -3.77
CA LYS A 292 -22.94 13.34 -5.00
C LYS A 292 -23.60 14.35 -5.94
N HIS A 293 -23.52 14.09 -7.24
CA HIS A 293 -24.28 14.83 -8.26
C HIS A 293 -25.79 14.77 -7.95
N GLY A 294 -26.50 15.85 -8.26
CA GLY A 294 -27.91 16.06 -7.97
C GLY A 294 -28.19 16.89 -6.71
N LEU A 295 -27.19 17.06 -5.83
CA LEU A 295 -27.33 17.90 -4.62
C LEU A 295 -26.68 19.28 -4.80
N PHE A 296 -25.37 19.38 -4.57
CA PHE A 296 -24.61 20.63 -4.69
C PHE A 296 -23.97 20.83 -6.08
N VAL A 297 -23.98 19.79 -6.90
CA VAL A 297 -23.50 19.77 -8.29
C VAL A 297 -24.64 19.27 -9.15
N VAL A 298 -25.07 20.06 -10.11
CA VAL A 298 -26.26 19.80 -10.94
C VAL A 298 -25.94 20.00 -12.42
N ASP A 299 -26.66 19.32 -13.30
CA ASP A 299 -26.67 19.69 -14.73
C ASP A 299 -27.60 20.90 -14.97
N GLN A 300 -27.56 21.44 -16.19
CA GLN A 300 -28.38 22.59 -16.57
C GLN A 300 -29.88 22.30 -16.42
N SER A 301 -30.35 21.15 -16.89
CA SER A 301 -31.77 20.78 -16.82
C SER A 301 -32.30 20.70 -15.40
N THR A 302 -31.49 20.18 -14.47
CA THR A 302 -31.82 20.08 -13.05
C THR A 302 -31.87 21.47 -12.42
N ALA A 303 -30.91 22.34 -12.76
CA ALA A 303 -30.87 23.71 -12.26
C ALA A 303 -32.10 24.52 -12.71
N ASP A 304 -32.46 24.41 -13.98
CA ASP A 304 -33.62 25.09 -14.57
C ASP A 304 -34.93 24.59 -13.95
N ALA A 305 -35.09 23.27 -13.79
CA ALA A 305 -36.27 22.67 -13.16
C ALA A 305 -36.43 23.06 -11.69
N ALA A 306 -35.30 23.22 -10.97
CA ALA A 306 -35.28 23.70 -9.59
C ALA A 306 -35.46 25.23 -9.48
N GLY A 307 -35.34 25.96 -10.58
CA GLY A 307 -35.40 27.42 -10.63
C GLY A 307 -34.17 28.11 -10.02
N ILE A 308 -33.02 27.43 -9.95
CA ILE A 308 -31.82 27.95 -9.29
C ILE A 308 -31.29 29.18 -10.06
N PRO A 309 -31.07 30.34 -9.41
CA PRO A 309 -30.54 31.52 -10.08
C PRO A 309 -29.18 31.25 -10.72
N SER A 310 -29.00 31.64 -11.98
CA SER A 310 -27.74 31.50 -12.70
C SER A 310 -26.57 32.21 -12.03
N SER A 311 -26.83 33.28 -11.26
CA SER A 311 -25.83 33.99 -10.44
C SER A 311 -25.23 33.14 -9.32
N LEU A 312 -25.88 32.04 -8.94
CA LEU A 312 -25.39 31.06 -7.95
C LEU A 312 -24.81 29.81 -8.60
N LEU A 313 -24.83 29.69 -9.92
CA LEU A 313 -24.28 28.55 -10.65
C LEU A 313 -22.86 28.86 -11.13
N VAL A 314 -21.92 27.99 -10.76
CA VAL A 314 -20.53 28.07 -11.21
C VAL A 314 -20.26 26.88 -12.12
N PRO A 315 -19.87 27.06 -13.39
CA PRO A 315 -19.50 25.94 -14.25
C PRO A 315 -18.42 25.10 -13.59
N ALA A 316 -18.54 23.78 -13.65
CA ALA A 316 -17.66 22.87 -12.93
C ALA A 316 -17.18 21.71 -13.80
N VAL A 317 -15.96 21.26 -13.55
CA VAL A 317 -15.31 20.16 -14.26
C VAL A 317 -14.67 19.17 -13.30
N ASP A 318 -14.67 17.91 -13.68
CA ASP A 318 -13.97 16.83 -12.98
C ASP A 318 -13.22 15.97 -14.01
N THR A 319 -12.81 14.76 -13.61
CA THR A 319 -12.09 13.83 -14.50
C THR A 319 -12.93 13.34 -15.67
N ASP A 320 -14.27 13.33 -15.60
CA ASP A 320 -15.14 12.94 -16.71
C ASP A 320 -15.06 13.94 -17.87
N ASN A 321 -14.67 15.18 -17.57
CA ASN A 321 -14.44 16.23 -18.57
C ASN A 321 -13.06 16.15 -19.23
N ILE A 322 -12.21 15.19 -18.86
CA ILE A 322 -10.86 15.06 -19.42
C ILE A 322 -10.80 13.83 -20.34
N LYS A 323 -10.55 14.05 -21.63
CA LYS A 323 -10.36 12.97 -22.61
C LYS A 323 -9.08 13.18 -23.39
N GLY A 324 -8.15 12.22 -23.31
CA GLY A 324 -6.86 12.32 -24.00
C GLY A 324 -5.99 13.51 -23.59
N GLY A 325 -6.20 14.06 -22.38
CA GLY A 325 -5.53 15.28 -21.91
C GLY A 325 -6.19 16.59 -22.38
N VAL A 326 -7.37 16.51 -23.01
CA VAL A 326 -8.13 17.68 -23.44
C VAL A 326 -9.35 17.87 -22.54
N LEU A 327 -9.57 19.10 -22.09
CA LEU A 327 -10.76 19.48 -21.33
C LEU A 327 -11.94 19.66 -22.28
N SER A 328 -13.04 18.97 -22.03
CA SER A 328 -14.33 19.25 -22.67
C SER A 328 -15.06 20.38 -21.93
N PRO A 329 -16.01 21.06 -22.58
CA PRO A 329 -16.83 22.07 -21.92
C PRO A 329 -17.52 21.52 -20.65
N PRO A 330 -17.73 22.35 -19.62
CA PRO A 330 -18.47 21.97 -18.43
C PRO A 330 -19.87 21.46 -18.79
N THR A 331 -20.24 20.30 -18.24
CA THR A 331 -21.58 19.72 -18.35
C THR A 331 -22.37 19.84 -17.04
N LYS A 332 -21.74 20.40 -16.01
CA LYS A 332 -22.23 20.48 -14.64
C LYS A 332 -21.95 21.87 -14.06
N PHE A 333 -22.72 22.22 -13.05
CA PHE A 333 -22.63 23.48 -12.31
C PHE A 333 -22.63 23.20 -10.81
N ALA A 334 -21.72 23.84 -10.09
CA ALA A 334 -21.71 23.87 -8.64
C ALA A 334 -22.60 25.01 -8.13
N ILE A 335 -23.47 24.69 -7.17
CA ILE A 335 -24.30 25.70 -6.49
C ILE A 335 -23.43 26.41 -5.45
N ARG A 336 -23.20 27.71 -5.65
CA ARG A 336 -22.44 28.55 -4.72
C ARG A 336 -23.31 28.94 -3.54
N THR A 337 -22.87 28.57 -2.35
CA THR A 337 -23.51 28.93 -1.09
C THR A 337 -22.48 29.53 -0.12
N PHE A 338 -22.96 30.27 0.87
CA PHE A 338 -22.12 31.05 1.78
C PHE A 338 -22.44 30.77 3.24
N ARG A 339 -21.41 30.80 4.09
CA ARG A 339 -21.58 30.73 5.55
C ARG A 339 -22.33 31.95 6.06
N GLY A 340 -23.29 31.70 6.95
CA GLY A 340 -24.09 32.73 7.61
C GLY A 340 -25.14 33.40 6.72
N ILE A 341 -25.25 32.99 5.45
CA ILE A 341 -26.21 33.57 4.51
C ILE A 341 -27.07 32.42 3.98
N GLU A 342 -28.34 32.43 4.35
CA GLU A 342 -29.30 31.45 3.85
C GLU A 342 -29.56 31.70 2.35
N PRO A 343 -29.45 30.67 1.48
CA PRO A 343 -29.74 30.81 0.06
C PRO A 343 -31.21 31.14 -0.23
N PRO A 344 -31.53 31.58 -1.45
CA PRO A 344 -32.90 31.77 -1.89
C PRO A 344 -33.79 30.52 -1.70
N PRO A 345 -35.11 30.69 -1.49
CA PRO A 345 -36.03 29.57 -1.19
C PRO A 345 -36.00 28.42 -2.20
N GLU A 346 -35.79 28.71 -3.48
CA GLU A 346 -35.65 27.73 -4.54
C GLU A 346 -34.42 26.82 -4.37
N VAL A 347 -33.28 27.40 -3.97
CA VAL A 347 -32.06 26.64 -3.67
C VAL A 347 -32.28 25.79 -2.43
N MET A 348 -32.88 26.36 -1.37
CA MET A 348 -33.19 25.62 -0.16
C MET A 348 -34.12 24.43 -0.42
N ARG A 349 -35.18 24.62 -1.23
CA ARG A 349 -36.11 23.55 -1.61
C ARG A 349 -35.41 22.43 -2.37
N HIS A 350 -34.53 22.76 -3.32
CA HIS A 350 -33.72 21.78 -4.05
C HIS A 350 -32.82 20.99 -3.10
N LEU A 351 -32.09 21.66 -2.22
CA LEU A 351 -31.17 21.01 -1.28
C LEU A 351 -31.92 20.10 -0.31
N ASP A 352 -33.07 20.55 0.21
CA ASP A 352 -33.89 19.76 1.14
C ASP A 352 -34.45 18.49 0.47
N ALA A 353 -34.91 18.59 -0.77
CA ALA A 353 -35.40 17.43 -1.53
C ALA A 353 -34.30 16.39 -1.80
N ASN A 354 -33.06 16.86 -2.00
CA ASN A 354 -31.94 16.01 -2.43
C ASN A 354 -30.98 15.63 -1.29
N MET A 355 -31.22 16.07 -0.05
CA MET A 355 -30.32 15.84 1.08
C MET A 355 -30.09 14.34 1.38
N HIS A 356 -31.03 13.49 0.97
CA HIS A 356 -30.92 12.03 1.07
C HIS A 356 -29.74 11.44 0.28
N LEU A 357 -29.16 12.18 -0.68
CA LEU A 357 -27.97 11.79 -1.44
C LEU A 357 -26.68 11.86 -0.62
N LEU A 358 -26.70 12.54 0.53
CA LEU A 358 -25.55 12.70 1.42
C LEU A 358 -25.65 11.74 2.62
N ALA A 359 -24.53 11.17 3.03
CA ALA A 359 -24.49 10.36 4.26
C ALA A 359 -24.87 11.22 5.47
N LYS A 360 -25.67 10.68 6.40
CA LYS A 360 -26.14 11.42 7.58
C LYS A 360 -25.02 12.08 8.38
N THR A 361 -23.85 11.44 8.46
CA THR A 361 -22.64 11.97 9.15
C THR A 361 -22.01 13.18 8.47
N LYS A 362 -22.34 13.45 7.20
CA LYS A 362 -21.84 14.58 6.42
C LYS A 362 -22.85 15.73 6.33
N ILE A 363 -24.09 15.51 6.76
CA ILE A 363 -25.12 16.55 6.83
C ILE A 363 -24.80 17.46 8.02
N ARG A 364 -24.73 18.76 7.77
CA ARG A 364 -24.52 19.75 8.83
C ARG A 364 -25.83 20.02 9.55
N ALA A 365 -25.82 19.91 10.88
CA ALA A 365 -26.98 20.23 11.71
C ALA A 365 -27.42 21.70 11.57
N THR A 366 -26.45 22.60 11.44
CA THR A 366 -26.64 24.03 11.20
C THR A 366 -26.09 24.40 9.83
N GLN A 367 -26.75 25.32 9.11
CA GLN A 367 -26.33 25.75 7.78
C GLN A 367 -26.23 24.56 6.80
N ARG A 368 -27.33 23.81 6.70
CA ARG A 368 -27.44 22.59 5.87
C ARG A 368 -27.20 22.84 4.37
N TRP A 369 -27.20 24.11 3.96
CA TRP A 369 -26.89 24.52 2.60
C TRP A 369 -25.39 24.57 2.27
N LEU A 370 -24.52 24.25 3.22
CA LEU A 370 -23.08 24.16 2.96
C LEU A 370 -22.71 22.73 2.52
N PRO A 371 -21.97 22.58 1.43
CA PRO A 371 -21.45 21.27 1.04
C PRO A 371 -20.45 20.73 2.07
N PRO A 372 -20.07 19.43 1.97
CA PRO A 372 -19.02 18.84 2.78
C PRO A 372 -17.74 19.68 2.74
N GLU A 373 -17.30 20.08 1.55
CA GLU A 373 -16.14 20.95 1.34
C GLU A 373 -16.59 22.25 0.64
N SER A 374 -16.61 23.37 1.36
CA SER A 374 -17.08 24.65 0.83
C SER A 374 -16.03 25.32 -0.07
N PHE A 375 -16.48 25.89 -1.19
CA PHE A 375 -15.63 26.61 -2.15
C PHE A 375 -15.88 28.13 -2.18
N GLU A 376 -16.62 28.65 -1.20
CA GLU A 376 -17.05 30.07 -1.14
C GLU A 376 -15.89 31.09 -1.19
N ARG A 377 -14.67 30.68 -0.77
CA ARG A 377 -13.45 31.50 -0.75
C ARG A 377 -12.49 31.21 -1.90
N MET A 378 -12.85 30.31 -2.82
CA MET A 378 -11.99 29.96 -3.94
C MET A 378 -12.02 31.07 -4.98
N ASP A 379 -10.86 31.66 -5.24
CA ASP A 379 -10.67 32.54 -6.39
C ASP A 379 -10.65 31.70 -7.67
N LEU A 380 -11.60 32.00 -8.55
CA LEU A 380 -11.76 31.42 -9.89
C LEU A 380 -11.54 32.47 -10.98
N SER A 381 -11.09 33.68 -10.64
CA SER A 381 -10.87 34.75 -11.61
C SER A 381 -9.72 34.49 -12.57
N GLN A 382 -8.83 33.55 -12.21
CA GLN A 382 -7.65 33.16 -12.98
C GLN A 382 -7.79 31.71 -13.49
N PRO A 383 -7.18 31.38 -14.63
CA PRO A 383 -7.05 30.00 -15.08
C PRO A 383 -6.18 29.17 -14.11
N CYS A 384 -6.32 27.85 -14.17
CA CYS A 384 -5.47 26.93 -13.40
C CYS A 384 -5.11 25.68 -14.23
N LEU A 385 -4.14 24.90 -13.75
CA LEU A 385 -3.88 23.56 -14.28
C LEU A 385 -4.55 22.53 -13.39
N LEU A 386 -5.25 21.56 -13.99
CA LEU A 386 -5.88 20.44 -13.32
C LEU A 386 -5.13 19.15 -13.66
N ILE A 387 -4.74 18.41 -12.61
CA ILE A 387 -4.08 17.12 -12.72
C ILE A 387 -4.97 16.07 -12.05
N PRO A 388 -5.40 15.02 -12.79
CA PRO A 388 -6.11 13.90 -12.21
C PRO A 388 -5.29 13.19 -11.12
N ARG A 389 -5.95 12.81 -10.01
CA ARG A 389 -5.27 12.07 -8.93
C ARG A 389 -4.90 10.64 -9.29
N ILE A 390 -5.60 10.05 -10.25
CA ILE A 390 -5.31 8.73 -10.79
C ILE A 390 -5.05 8.93 -12.27
N ALA A 391 -3.80 8.76 -12.68
CA ALA A 391 -3.37 9.05 -14.04
C ALA A 391 -2.35 8.02 -14.52
N ALA A 392 -2.32 7.79 -15.83
CA ALA A 392 -1.29 6.97 -16.47
C ALA A 392 -0.04 7.79 -16.86
N SER A 393 -0.12 9.11 -16.80
CA SER A 393 0.98 10.07 -17.05
C SER A 393 0.69 11.40 -16.36
N LEU A 394 1.73 12.17 -16.01
CA LEU A 394 1.66 13.54 -15.55
C LEU A 394 1.27 14.43 -16.74
N ARG A 395 -0.03 14.67 -16.88
CA ARG A 395 -0.58 15.56 -17.91
C ARG A 395 -1.49 16.58 -17.26
N PRO A 396 -1.00 17.81 -16.98
CA PRO A 396 -1.89 18.89 -16.60
C PRO A 396 -2.85 19.23 -17.74
N VAL A 397 -4.04 19.67 -17.36
CA VAL A 397 -5.08 20.15 -18.26
C VAL A 397 -5.44 21.57 -17.87
N ARG A 398 -5.41 22.50 -18.82
CA ARG A 398 -5.75 23.89 -18.55
C ARG A 398 -7.24 24.07 -18.33
N VAL A 399 -7.60 24.66 -17.20
CA VAL A 399 -8.97 25.04 -16.84
C VAL A 399 -9.09 26.57 -16.95
N PRO A 400 -9.96 27.09 -17.83
CA PRO A 400 -10.23 28.52 -17.95
C PRO A 400 -10.72 29.18 -16.65
N ALA A 401 -10.56 30.50 -16.57
CA ALA A 401 -11.14 31.30 -15.50
C ALA A 401 -12.68 31.12 -15.45
N GLY A 402 -13.23 31.18 -14.23
CA GLY A 402 -14.65 31.04 -13.94
C GLY A 402 -15.13 29.60 -13.76
N ILE A 403 -14.27 28.60 -13.99
CA ILE A 403 -14.63 27.18 -13.90
C ILE A 403 -14.04 26.55 -12.63
N LEU A 404 -14.86 25.80 -11.90
CA LEU A 404 -14.48 25.11 -10.66
C LEU A 404 -14.06 23.65 -10.93
N PRO A 405 -12.81 23.26 -10.66
CA PRO A 405 -12.45 21.84 -10.57
C PRO A 405 -13.12 21.17 -9.37
N LEU A 406 -13.51 19.90 -9.50
CA LEU A 406 -14.20 19.10 -8.47
C LEU A 406 -13.48 17.77 -8.15
N ASP A 407 -14.09 17.00 -7.24
CA ASP A 407 -13.80 15.59 -6.95
C ASP A 407 -12.34 15.28 -6.62
N HIS A 408 -11.75 16.16 -5.83
CA HIS A 408 -10.35 16.08 -5.38
C HIS A 408 -9.33 16.06 -6.53
N GLY A 409 -9.67 16.48 -7.75
CA GLY A 409 -8.65 16.79 -8.77
C GLY A 409 -7.60 17.76 -8.21
N ILE A 410 -6.33 17.60 -8.57
CA ILE A 410 -5.26 18.47 -8.06
C ILE A 410 -5.19 19.70 -8.94
N SER A 411 -5.49 20.87 -8.37
CA SER A 411 -5.36 22.14 -9.09
C SER A 411 -4.06 22.86 -8.69
N ILE A 412 -3.41 23.43 -9.70
CA ILE A 412 -2.21 24.25 -9.58
C ILE A 412 -2.57 25.64 -10.07
N VAL A 413 -2.37 26.63 -9.19
CA VAL A 413 -2.45 28.05 -9.54
C VAL A 413 -1.09 28.69 -9.31
N THR A 414 -0.71 29.64 -10.16
CA THR A 414 0.55 30.37 -10.00
C THR A 414 0.54 31.12 -8.66
N ALA A 415 1.68 31.13 -7.98
CA ALA A 415 1.82 31.77 -6.67
C ALA A 415 3.05 32.68 -6.59
N GLY A 416 3.80 32.82 -7.68
CA GLY A 416 5.07 33.52 -7.71
C GLY A 416 5.41 34.06 -9.10
N ASP A 417 6.68 33.99 -9.44
CA ASP A 417 7.30 34.53 -10.66
C ASP A 417 7.03 33.70 -11.93
N ALA A 418 6.68 32.43 -11.79
CA ALA A 418 6.37 31.56 -12.92
C ALA A 418 4.95 31.80 -13.47
N THR A 419 4.84 31.88 -14.79
CA THR A 419 3.54 31.93 -15.48
C THR A 419 2.90 30.54 -15.55
N LEU A 420 1.58 30.48 -15.78
CA LEU A 420 0.88 29.21 -15.91
C LEU A 420 1.39 28.40 -17.13
N ASP A 421 1.82 29.09 -18.19
CA ASP A 421 2.39 28.48 -19.40
C ASP A 421 3.75 27.84 -19.10
N GLN A 422 4.62 28.52 -18.34
CA GLN A 422 5.91 27.96 -17.90
C GLN A 422 5.72 26.72 -17.03
N LEU A 423 4.75 26.75 -16.11
CA LEU A 423 4.43 25.59 -15.28
C LEU A 423 3.87 24.43 -16.11
N GLU A 424 2.97 24.71 -17.05
CA GLU A 424 2.40 23.71 -17.95
C GLU A 424 3.49 23.03 -18.78
N GLU A 425 4.39 23.82 -19.38
CA GLU A 425 5.54 23.31 -20.13
C GLU A 425 6.45 22.46 -19.23
N ALA A 426 6.85 22.96 -18.07
CA ALA A 426 7.75 22.27 -17.15
C ALA A 426 7.18 20.94 -16.64
N LEU A 427 5.88 20.89 -16.33
CA LEU A 427 5.19 19.67 -15.91
C LEU A 427 5.10 18.62 -17.04
N MET A 428 5.04 19.06 -18.30
CA MET A 428 4.97 18.19 -19.47
C MET A 428 6.35 17.65 -19.92
N ARG A 429 7.45 18.07 -19.28
CA ARG A 429 8.80 17.61 -19.64
C ARG A 429 9.03 16.15 -19.24
N PRO A 430 9.82 15.38 -20.01
CA PRO A 430 10.13 13.99 -19.70
C PRO A 430 10.76 13.79 -18.32
N GLU A 431 11.56 14.75 -17.83
CA GLU A 431 12.20 14.64 -16.52
C GLU A 431 11.19 14.74 -15.38
N SER A 432 10.14 15.56 -15.52
CA SER A 432 9.04 15.67 -14.55
C SER A 432 8.21 14.39 -14.48
N GLU A 433 7.92 13.81 -15.65
CA GLU A 433 7.26 12.51 -15.77
C GLU A 433 8.09 11.39 -15.11
N ALA A 434 9.40 11.36 -15.39
CA ALA A 434 10.32 10.38 -14.81
C ALA A 434 10.38 10.51 -13.27
N TRP A 435 10.44 11.75 -12.76
CA TRP A 435 10.48 12.01 -11.31
C TRP A 435 9.23 11.48 -10.62
N VAL A 436 8.06 11.76 -11.21
CA VAL A 436 6.75 11.30 -10.72
C VAL A 436 6.67 9.78 -10.78
N ARG A 437 7.07 9.14 -11.89
CA ARG A 437 7.01 7.67 -12.02
C ARG A 437 7.85 6.93 -11.00
N ALA A 438 8.99 7.49 -10.61
CA ALA A 438 9.87 6.90 -9.60
C ALA A 438 9.27 6.97 -8.18
N ARG A 439 8.35 7.90 -7.91
CA ARG A 439 7.88 8.24 -6.54
C ARG A 439 6.39 8.10 -6.30
N ALA A 440 5.58 8.13 -7.35
CA ALA A 440 4.13 8.00 -7.24
C ALA A 440 3.75 6.55 -6.88
N PRO A 441 2.87 6.35 -5.89
CA PRO A 441 2.31 5.02 -5.60
C PRO A 441 1.67 4.45 -6.86
N ARG A 442 2.16 3.29 -7.30
CA ARG A 442 1.63 2.59 -8.48
C ARG A 442 0.23 2.03 -8.18
N LEU A 443 -0.55 1.90 -9.25
CA LEU A 443 -1.89 1.31 -9.29
C LEU A 443 -1.96 0.32 -10.47
N GLU A 444 -3.13 -0.30 -10.65
CA GLU A 444 -3.37 -1.23 -11.76
C GLU A 444 -3.25 -0.59 -13.14
N ASN A 445 -2.96 -1.42 -14.15
CA ASN A 445 -2.97 -1.04 -15.57
C ASN A 445 -2.07 0.16 -15.92
N GLY A 446 -0.94 0.32 -15.21
CA GLY A 446 0.04 1.39 -15.46
C GLY A 446 -0.36 2.76 -14.92
N TYR A 447 -1.44 2.85 -14.13
CA TYR A 447 -1.82 4.07 -13.44
C TYR A 447 -0.98 4.28 -12.17
N PHE A 448 -0.94 5.52 -11.70
CA PHE A 448 -0.35 5.88 -10.43
C PHE A 448 -1.22 6.93 -9.72
N SER A 449 -1.05 7.00 -8.39
CA SER A 449 -1.75 7.95 -7.55
C SER A 449 -0.91 9.22 -7.37
N LEU A 450 -1.38 10.32 -7.93
CA LEU A 450 -0.84 11.65 -7.68
C LEU A 450 -1.47 12.24 -6.43
N THR A 451 -0.62 12.81 -5.58
CA THR A 451 -1.01 13.50 -4.35
C THR A 451 -0.49 14.92 -4.36
N THR A 452 -1.12 15.80 -3.57
CA THR A 452 -0.62 17.16 -3.40
C THR A 452 0.76 17.17 -2.76
N THR A 453 1.04 16.28 -1.80
CA THR A 453 2.37 16.15 -1.19
C THR A 453 3.43 15.81 -2.22
N LEU A 454 3.18 14.81 -3.07
CA LEU A 454 4.10 14.41 -4.14
C LEU A 454 4.34 15.56 -5.13
N LEU A 455 3.27 16.21 -5.60
CA LEU A 455 3.42 17.27 -6.59
C LEU A 455 4.08 18.51 -5.98
N ARG A 456 3.85 18.84 -4.71
CA ARG A 456 4.52 19.98 -4.04
C ARG A 456 6.04 19.82 -3.99
N SER A 457 6.54 18.59 -3.87
CA SER A 457 7.97 18.30 -3.86
C SER A 457 8.57 18.02 -5.25
N LEU A 458 7.77 18.04 -6.31
CA LEU A 458 8.26 17.86 -7.68
C LEU A 458 9.25 18.98 -8.04
N PRO A 459 10.53 18.69 -8.28
CA PRO A 459 11.50 19.66 -8.77
C PRO A 459 11.19 20.02 -10.22
N LEU A 460 11.10 21.32 -10.51
CA LEU A 460 10.85 21.84 -11.84
C LEU A 460 12.07 22.55 -12.40
N LYS A 461 12.37 22.22 -13.66
CA LYS A 461 13.23 23.02 -14.53
C LYS A 461 12.33 24.06 -15.19
N LEU A 462 12.39 25.31 -14.73
CA LEU A 462 11.64 26.44 -15.29
C LEU A 462 12.41 27.14 -16.41
#